data_AF-A0A5N4E5S2-F1
#
_entry.id   AF-A0A5N4E5S2-F1
#
_cell.length_a   1.000
_cell.length_b   1.000
_cell.length_c   1.000
_cell.angle_alpha   90.00
_cell.angle_beta   90.00
_cell.angle_gamma   90.00
#
_symmetry.space_group_name_H-M   'P 1'
#
loop_
_entity.id
_entity.type
_entity.pdbx_description
1 polymer ?
#
loop_
_entity_poly.entity_id
_entity_poly.type
_entity_poly.pdbx_seq_one_letter_code
_entity_poly.pdbx_strand_id
1 'polypeptide(L)'
;MKFQAGINAVKTVKRSKELESSEDDPYLLYATLHSGNHCKFITNDLMRDHKACLPDARTQHLFFKWQQAHQLAITSRHPGSKITFQCVVPFLIQQHILNYDTVVQTTGDSWHVPYDEELVERYSYEVPTRWLCLHRKT
;
A
#
# COMPACT_ATOMS: atom_id res chain seq x y z
N MET A 1 22.05 12.50 28.92
CA MET A 1 20.91 13.31 28.46
C MET A 1 20.98 13.46 26.95
N LYS A 2 19.90 13.05 26.27
CA LYS A 2 19.49 13.35 24.89
C LYS A 2 20.31 12.78 23.73
N PHE A 3 19.87 11.59 23.31
CA PHE A 3 19.89 11.11 21.94
C PHE A 3 19.23 12.13 21.00
N GLN A 4 19.87 12.45 19.87
CA GLN A 4 19.18 12.99 18.70
C GLN A 4 19.75 12.31 17.45
N ALA A 5 19.35 11.06 17.24
CA ALA A 5 19.45 10.40 15.94
C ALA A 5 18.15 10.72 15.20
N GLY A 6 18.24 11.54 14.15
CA GLY A 6 17.08 11.87 13.34
C GLY A 6 17.54 12.51 12.05
N ILE A 7 17.04 12.01 10.93
CA ILE A 7 17.31 12.43 9.54
C ILE A 7 18.56 11.78 8.94
N ASN A 8 18.52 10.46 8.69
CA ASN A 8 19.40 9.83 7.70
C ASN A 8 18.70 8.59 7.13
N ALA A 9 17.84 8.78 6.13
CA ALA A 9 17.55 7.80 5.08
C ALA A 9 16.52 8.37 4.08
N VAL A 10 16.83 9.51 3.44
CA VAL A 10 16.32 9.74 2.09
C VAL A 10 17.50 9.47 1.17
N LYS A 11 17.70 8.21 0.81
CA LYS A 11 18.61 7.89 -0.30
C LYS A 11 17.90 8.32 -1.57
N THR A 12 18.12 9.56 -2.00
CA THR A 12 17.86 9.94 -3.38
C THR A 12 18.77 9.05 -4.23
N VAL A 13 18.20 8.14 -5.00
CA VAL A 13 18.93 7.36 -5.99
C VAL A 13 19.51 8.38 -6.97
N LYS A 14 20.81 8.67 -6.84
CA LYS A 14 21.55 9.46 -7.82
C LYS A 14 21.64 8.59 -9.06
N ARG A 15 21.06 9.11 -10.16
CA ARG A 15 21.10 8.52 -11.50
C ARG A 15 22.56 8.36 -11.95
N SER A 16 23.13 7.17 -11.76
CA SER A 16 24.30 6.70 -12.49
C SER A 16 23.85 6.31 -13.89
N LYS A 17 24.59 6.76 -14.90
CA LYS A 17 24.22 6.84 -16.31
C LYS A 17 24.32 5.51 -17.09
N GLU A 18 24.14 4.36 -16.45
CA GLU A 18 24.38 3.04 -17.07
C GLU A 18 23.29 2.01 -16.70
N LEU A 19 22.14 2.11 -17.37
CA LEU A 19 21.28 1.03 -17.92
C LEU A 19 19.94 1.70 -18.29
N GLU A 20 19.77 2.17 -19.52
CA GLU A 20 18.51 2.83 -19.95
C GLU A 20 17.34 1.85 -20.16
N SER A 21 17.51 0.57 -19.81
CA SER A 21 16.48 -0.47 -19.94
C SER A 21 16.34 -1.37 -18.71
N SER A 22 16.91 -1.01 -17.56
CA SER A 22 16.56 -1.72 -16.32
C SER A 22 15.22 -1.25 -15.83
N GLU A 23 14.29 -2.17 -15.59
CA GLU A 23 13.11 -1.89 -14.79
C GLU A 23 13.57 -1.31 -13.44
N ASP A 24 13.14 -0.10 -13.10
CA ASP A 24 13.56 0.59 -11.87
C ASP A 24 12.81 0.04 -10.63
N ASP A 25 11.63 -0.57 -10.84
CA ASP A 25 10.75 -1.03 -9.76
C ASP A 25 11.37 -2.15 -8.89
N PRO A 26 12.05 -3.18 -9.44
CA PRO A 26 12.68 -4.21 -8.62
C PRO A 26 13.74 -3.64 -7.68
N TYR A 27 14.52 -2.65 -8.12
CA TYR A 27 15.53 -2.00 -7.27
C TYR A 27 14.89 -1.18 -6.16
N LEU A 28 13.80 -0.47 -6.47
CA LEU A 28 13.03 0.29 -5.49
C LEU A 28 12.44 -0.63 -4.42
N LEU A 29 11.75 -1.69 -4.84
CA LEU A 29 11.16 -2.70 -3.97
C LEU A 29 12.21 -3.36 -3.09
N TYR A 30 13.31 -3.81 -3.69
CA TYR A 30 14.41 -4.44 -2.97
C TYR A 30 15.00 -3.49 -1.92
N ALA A 31 15.32 -2.25 -2.30
CA ALA A 31 15.90 -1.28 -1.38
C ALA A 31 14.98 -0.99 -0.19
N THR A 32 13.67 -0.88 -0.41
CA THR A 32 12.70 -0.63 0.67
C THR A 32 12.52 -1.83 1.57
N LEU A 33 12.31 -3.02 1.00
CA LEU A 33 12.13 -4.26 1.77
C LEU A 33 13.39 -4.60 2.58
N HIS A 34 14.58 -4.50 1.96
CA HIS A 34 15.85 -4.77 2.61
C HIS A 34 16.17 -3.74 3.73
N SER A 35 15.70 -2.50 3.60
CA SER A 35 15.84 -1.49 4.65
C SER A 35 14.94 -1.77 5.86
N GLY A 36 13.91 -2.60 5.71
CA GLY A 36 13.02 -3.06 6.78
C GLY A 36 11.73 -2.25 6.93
N ASN A 37 10.88 -2.68 7.87
CA ASN A 37 9.48 -2.24 8.03
C ASN A 37 9.28 -0.75 8.43
N HIS A 38 10.33 0.03 8.61
CA HIS A 38 10.24 1.46 8.86
C HIS A 38 10.48 2.28 7.58
N CYS A 39 10.98 1.65 6.52
CA CYS A 39 11.37 2.31 5.29
C CYS A 39 10.17 2.56 4.39
N LYS A 40 9.98 3.81 3.98
CA LYS A 40 8.94 4.21 3.02
C LYS A 40 9.56 4.51 1.67
N PHE A 41 8.79 4.36 0.61
CA PHE A 41 9.20 4.68 -0.76
C PHE A 41 8.25 5.68 -1.39
N ILE A 42 8.78 6.49 -2.31
CA ILE A 42 8.00 7.52 -3.00
C ILE A 42 7.86 7.10 -4.47
N THR A 43 6.63 6.86 -4.90
CA THR A 43 6.27 6.62 -6.31
C THR A 43 4.79 6.88 -6.51
N ASN A 44 4.42 7.35 -7.69
CA ASN A 44 3.02 7.47 -8.11
C ASN A 44 2.53 6.22 -8.85
N ASP A 45 3.40 5.24 -9.12
CA ASP A 45 3.00 3.95 -9.68
C ASP A 45 2.30 3.10 -8.62
N LEU A 46 1.23 2.41 -9.02
CA LEU A 46 0.50 1.48 -8.16
C LEU A 46 1.10 0.07 -8.18
N MET A 47 2.17 -0.18 -8.95
CA MET A 47 2.90 -1.45 -9.03
C MET A 47 1.99 -2.63 -9.40
N ARG A 48 1.06 -2.37 -10.32
CA ARG A 48 -0.03 -3.30 -10.70
C ARG A 48 0.51 -4.61 -11.29
N ASP A 49 1.48 -4.49 -12.19
CA ASP A 49 2.05 -5.64 -12.89
C ASP A 49 2.87 -6.51 -11.93
N HIS A 50 3.65 -5.87 -11.04
CA HIS A 50 4.39 -6.56 -9.99
C HIS A 50 3.49 -7.32 -9.01
N LYS A 51 2.33 -6.73 -8.64
CA LYS A 51 1.34 -7.42 -7.81
C LYS A 51 0.74 -8.63 -8.53
N ALA A 52 0.42 -8.52 -9.82
CA ALA A 52 -0.17 -9.59 -10.61
C ALA A 52 0.81 -10.77 -10.81
N CYS A 53 2.12 -10.52 -10.83
CA CYS A 53 3.14 -11.55 -10.94
C CYS A 53 3.38 -12.34 -9.64
N LEU A 54 2.76 -11.98 -8.51
CA LEU A 54 2.92 -12.71 -7.25
C LEU A 54 2.14 -14.04 -7.29
N PRO A 55 2.76 -15.15 -6.83
CA PRO A 55 2.29 -16.50 -7.13
C PRO A 55 0.99 -16.91 -6.41
N ASP A 56 0.67 -16.28 -5.28
CA ASP A 56 -0.48 -16.65 -4.45
C ASP A 56 -1.21 -15.45 -3.86
N ALA A 57 -2.50 -15.65 -3.57
CA ALA A 57 -3.40 -14.61 -3.06
C ALA A 57 -2.98 -14.06 -1.68
N ARG A 58 -2.32 -14.88 -0.85
CA ARG A 58 -1.85 -14.44 0.46
C ARG A 58 -0.66 -13.50 0.33
N THR A 59 0.30 -13.80 -0.54
CA THR A 59 1.44 -12.94 -0.84
C THR A 59 0.99 -11.64 -1.51
N GLN A 60 0.01 -11.69 -2.42
CA GLN A 60 -0.62 -10.50 -3.00
C GLN A 60 -1.28 -9.62 -1.94
N HIS A 61 -1.98 -10.22 -0.97
CA HIS A 61 -2.60 -9.50 0.13
C HIS A 61 -1.56 -8.84 1.06
N LEU A 62 -0.49 -9.56 1.40
CA LEU A 62 0.63 -9.02 2.18
C LEU A 62 1.31 -7.86 1.46
N PHE A 63 1.53 -7.98 0.15
CA PHE A 63 2.10 -6.90 -0.66
C PHE A 63 1.20 -5.67 -0.66
N PHE A 64 -0.11 -5.83 -0.80
CA PHE A 64 -1.06 -4.72 -0.74
C PHE A 64 -1.04 -4.02 0.63
N LYS A 65 -1.05 -4.79 1.71
CA LYS A 65 -0.95 -4.25 3.08
C LYS A 65 0.37 -3.51 3.31
N TRP A 66 1.47 -4.06 2.81
CA TRP A 66 2.78 -3.43 2.86
C TRP A 66 2.81 -2.14 2.05
N GLN A 67 2.34 -2.15 0.80
CA GLN A 67 2.31 -1.00 -0.09
C GLN A 67 1.52 0.16 0.54
N GLN A 68 0.35 -0.12 1.12
CA GLN A 68 -0.48 0.88 1.79
C GLN A 68 0.25 1.62 2.92
N ALA A 69 1.05 0.90 3.71
CA ALA A 69 1.77 1.46 4.85
C ALA A 69 3.08 2.18 4.45
N HIS A 70 3.69 1.79 3.32
CA HIS A 70 5.05 2.18 2.98
C HIS A 70 5.16 3.08 1.74
N GLN A 71 4.14 3.16 0.88
CA GLN A 71 4.17 4.01 -0.32
C GLN A 71 3.71 5.44 -0.02
N LEU A 72 4.45 6.42 -0.54
CA LEU A 72 4.14 7.85 -0.50
C LEU A 72 3.98 8.42 -1.93
N ALA A 73 2.94 9.24 -2.16
CA ALA A 73 2.65 9.93 -3.42
C ALA A 73 2.88 11.41 -3.21
N ILE A 74 3.30 12.05 -4.29
CA ILE A 74 3.50 13.49 -4.34
C ILE A 74 2.20 14.12 -4.85
N THR A 75 1.56 14.95 -4.01
CA THR A 75 0.25 15.54 -4.34
C THR A 75 0.29 16.99 -4.77
N SER A 76 1.33 17.73 -4.38
CA SER A 76 1.50 19.13 -4.79
C SER A 76 2.49 19.21 -5.96
N ARG A 77 2.00 19.64 -7.13
CA ARG A 77 2.80 19.82 -8.36
C ARG A 77 2.90 21.28 -8.82
N HIS A 78 2.42 22.24 -8.00
CA HIS A 78 2.43 23.64 -8.40
C HIS A 78 3.82 24.27 -8.22
N PRO A 79 4.31 25.06 -9.20
CA PRO A 79 5.55 25.82 -9.02
C PRO A 79 5.38 26.84 -7.87
N GLY A 80 6.22 26.73 -6.84
CA GLY A 80 6.23 27.65 -5.69
C GLY A 80 5.44 27.20 -4.46
N SER A 81 4.71 26.08 -4.52
CA SER A 81 4.09 25.47 -3.33
C SER A 81 5.04 24.50 -2.63
N LYS A 82 4.83 24.29 -1.33
CA LYS A 82 5.56 23.24 -0.59
C LYS A 82 5.19 21.87 -1.16
N ILE A 83 6.19 21.00 -1.34
CA ILE A 83 5.97 19.60 -1.70
C ILE A 83 5.29 18.92 -0.52
N THR A 84 4.10 18.37 -0.76
CA THR A 84 3.38 17.55 0.20
C THR A 84 3.42 16.10 -0.24
N PHE A 85 3.75 15.24 0.70
CA PHE A 85 3.64 13.80 0.54
C PHE A 85 2.36 13.36 1.22
N GLN A 86 1.62 12.50 0.56
CA GLN A 86 0.54 11.76 1.18
C GLN A 86 0.87 10.28 1.04
N CYS A 87 0.61 9.47 2.06
CA CYS A 87 0.65 8.02 1.85
C CYS A 87 -0.26 7.69 0.67
N VAL A 88 0.19 6.85 -0.27
CA VAL A 88 -0.57 6.52 -1.50
C VAL A 88 -1.72 5.64 -1.13
N VAL A 89 -2.75 6.31 -0.62
CA VAL A 89 -4.16 5.98 -0.63
C VAL A 89 -4.94 7.14 0.03
N PRO A 90 -4.89 8.40 -0.46
CA PRO A 90 -5.89 9.41 -0.07
C PRO A 90 -6.92 9.59 -1.17
N PHE A 91 -6.59 9.24 -2.43
CA PHE A 91 -7.47 9.42 -3.57
C PHE A 91 -8.23 8.14 -3.95
N LEU A 92 -7.67 6.96 -3.65
CA LEU A 92 -8.35 5.66 -3.82
C LEU A 92 -8.95 5.14 -2.51
N ILE A 93 -8.72 5.86 -1.40
CA ILE A 93 -9.34 5.62 -0.09
C ILE A 93 -9.73 6.99 0.48
N GLN A 94 -10.77 7.61 -0.08
CA GLN A 94 -11.60 8.52 0.71
C GLN A 94 -12.36 7.75 1.82
N GLN A 95 -12.31 6.41 1.80
CA GLN A 95 -12.96 5.49 2.72
C GLN A 95 -12.01 5.04 3.83
N HIS A 96 -11.55 5.97 4.66
CA HIS A 96 -11.04 5.74 6.03
C HIS A 96 -9.85 4.76 6.15
N ILE A 97 -8.78 5.16 6.84
CA ILE A 97 -7.76 4.19 7.30
C ILE A 97 -8.49 3.23 8.25
N LEU A 98 -8.88 2.06 7.75
CA LEU A 98 -9.60 1.06 8.53
C LEU A 98 -8.59 0.41 9.46
N ASN A 99 -8.89 0.43 10.76
CA ASN A 99 -8.06 -0.26 11.76
C ASN A 99 -8.27 -1.80 11.73
N TYR A 100 -8.80 -2.33 10.63
CA TYR A 100 -9.18 -3.72 10.45
C TYR A 100 -8.96 -4.15 8.99
N ASP A 101 -8.59 -5.42 8.80
CA ASP A 101 -8.32 -5.96 7.47
C ASP A 101 -9.65 -6.35 6.77
N THR A 102 -9.91 -5.84 5.56
CA THR A 102 -11.08 -6.20 4.74
C THR A 102 -10.88 -7.51 3.99
N VAL A 103 -10.86 -8.62 4.74
CA VAL A 103 -10.73 -9.99 4.22
C VAL A 103 -11.81 -10.89 4.82
N VAL A 104 -12.00 -12.08 4.25
CA VAL A 104 -12.81 -13.11 4.90
C VAL A 104 -12.17 -13.49 6.24
N GLN A 105 -12.92 -13.35 7.32
CA GLN A 105 -12.46 -13.60 8.70
C GLN A 105 -13.41 -14.57 9.39
N THR A 106 -12.86 -15.43 10.27
CA THR A 106 -13.65 -16.32 11.13
C THR A 106 -13.04 -16.42 12.52
N THR A 107 -13.91 -16.52 13.53
CA THR A 107 -13.55 -16.80 14.93
C THR A 107 -13.95 -18.22 15.35
N GLY A 108 -14.38 -19.06 14.40
CA GLY A 108 -15.01 -20.36 14.63
C GLY A 108 -16.52 -20.24 14.86
N ASP A 109 -16.94 -19.33 15.75
CA ASP A 109 -18.35 -19.12 16.09
C ASP A 109 -19.00 -17.97 15.30
N SER A 110 -18.18 -17.13 14.65
CA SER A 110 -18.64 -16.11 13.70
C SER A 110 -17.81 -16.07 12.42
N TRP A 111 -18.43 -15.58 11.35
CA TRP A 111 -17.82 -15.31 10.05
C TRP A 111 -18.14 -13.88 9.62
N HIS A 112 -17.13 -13.21 9.07
CA HIS A 112 -17.25 -11.89 8.46
C HIS A 112 -16.74 -12.00 7.03
N VAL A 113 -17.64 -11.84 6.06
CA VAL A 113 -17.34 -11.98 4.64
C VAL A 113 -17.60 -10.62 3.96
N PRO A 114 -16.57 -9.90 3.51
CA PRO A 114 -16.77 -8.68 2.74
C PRO A 114 -17.35 -9.02 1.36
N TYR A 115 -18.32 -8.24 0.89
CA TYR A 115 -18.98 -8.47 -0.41
C TYR A 115 -19.23 -7.16 -1.15
N ASP A 116 -19.26 -7.26 -2.48
CA ASP A 116 -19.58 -6.15 -3.38
C ASP A 116 -21.09 -6.10 -3.63
N GLU A 117 -21.68 -4.91 -3.69
CA GLU A 117 -23.10 -4.75 -4.07
C GLU A 117 -23.23 -4.89 -5.59
N GLU A 118 -24.24 -5.63 -6.07
CA GLU A 118 -24.42 -5.94 -7.50
C GLU A 118 -24.49 -4.70 -8.41
N LEU A 119 -24.90 -3.55 -7.85
CA LEU A 119 -25.05 -2.28 -8.58
C LEU A 119 -23.86 -1.32 -8.41
N VAL A 120 -22.84 -1.72 -7.65
CA VAL A 120 -21.65 -0.91 -7.38
C VAL A 120 -20.43 -1.59 -7.99
N GLU A 121 -20.00 -1.13 -9.16
CA GLU A 121 -18.73 -1.54 -9.73
C GLU A 121 -17.58 -1.00 -8.87
N ARG A 122 -16.96 -1.90 -8.12
CA ARG A 122 -15.76 -1.62 -7.33
C ARG A 122 -14.53 -1.76 -8.22
N TYR A 123 -13.64 -0.78 -8.18
CA TYR A 123 -12.34 -0.95 -8.82
C TYR A 123 -11.47 -1.94 -8.04
N SER A 124 -10.57 -2.66 -8.72
CA SER A 124 -9.74 -3.72 -8.11
C SER A 124 -8.84 -3.27 -6.94
N TYR A 125 -8.66 -1.96 -6.75
CA TYR A 125 -7.89 -1.34 -5.69
C TYR A 125 -8.72 -0.82 -4.51
N GLU A 126 -10.04 -0.67 -4.68
CA GLU A 126 -10.94 -0.31 -3.57
C GLU A 126 -11.19 -1.55 -2.72
N VAL A 127 -11.58 -1.40 -1.46
CA VAL A 127 -11.99 -2.52 -0.61
C VAL A 127 -13.51 -2.55 -0.50
N PRO A 128 -14.16 -3.73 -0.42
CA PRO A 128 -15.59 -3.79 -0.18
C PRO A 128 -15.94 -3.10 1.13
N THR A 129 -17.02 -2.31 1.14
CA THR A 129 -17.49 -1.58 2.33
C THR A 129 -18.57 -2.31 3.09
N ARG A 130 -19.15 -3.36 2.48
CA ARG A 130 -20.26 -4.16 3.01
C ARG A 130 -19.75 -5.50 3.50
N TRP A 131 -20.36 -5.97 4.59
CA TRP A 131 -19.95 -7.19 5.29
C TRP A 131 -21.18 -8.05 5.57
N LEU A 132 -21.06 -9.34 5.24
CA LEU A 132 -21.98 -10.37 5.68
C LEU A 132 -21.47 -10.93 7.02
N CYS A 133 -22.27 -10.75 8.06
CA CYS A 133 -21.93 -11.21 9.41
C CYS A 133 -22.78 -12.44 9.77
N LEU A 134 -22.14 -13.57 9.96
CA LEU A 134 -22.79 -14.81 10.41
C LEU A 134 -22.36 -15.13 11.84
N HIS A 135 -23.32 -15.43 12.70
CA HIS A 135 -23.07 -15.77 14.10
C HIS A 135 -23.86 -17.03 14.47
N ARG A 136 -23.21 -17.99 15.13
CA ARG A 136 -23.92 -19.15 15.67
C ARG A 136 -24.82 -18.67 16.81
N LYS A 137 -26.13 -18.85 16.66
CA LYS A 137 -27.10 -18.57 17.72
C LYS A 137 -26.95 -19.67 18.79
N THR A 138 -26.52 -19.28 19.98
CA THR A 138 -26.51 -20.12 21.19
C THR A 138 -27.90 -20.27 21.77
#